data_AF-A0A1S7R7V7-F1
#
_entry.id   AF-A0A1S7R7V7-F1
#
_cell.length_a   1.000
_cell.length_b   1.000
_cell.length_c   1.000
_cell.angle_alpha   90.00
_cell.angle_beta   90.00
_cell.angle_gamma   90.00
#
_symmetry.space_group_name_H-M   'P 1'
#
loop_
_entity.id
_entity.type
_entity.pdbx_description
1 polymer ?
#
loop_
_entity_poly.entity_id
_entity_poly.type
_entity_poly.pdbx_seq_one_letter_code
_entity_poly.pdbx_strand_id
1 'polypeptide(L)' 'MSNAPDWNSLQFVKFIFGFDRSGFAFEFLRRNIEYQKDYSEFVRCQNSSVASEVSFSNKWGLVFPG' A
#
# COMPACT_ATOMS: atom_id res chain seq x y z
N MET A 1 -21.84 -2.64 24.78
CA MET A 1 -20.50 -2.14 24.42
C MET A 1 -19.72 -3.33 23.88
N SER A 2 -19.28 -3.31 22.63
CA SER A 2 -18.44 -4.39 22.09
C SER A 2 -17.09 -4.34 22.79
N ASN A 3 -16.68 -5.44 23.43
CA ASN A 3 -15.33 -5.57 23.95
C ASN A 3 -14.36 -5.39 22.78
N ALA A 4 -13.43 -4.44 22.91
CA ALA A 4 -12.37 -4.28 21.93
C ALA A 4 -11.62 -5.61 21.79
N PRO A 5 -11.27 -6.04 20.56
CA PRO A 5 -10.55 -7.28 20.37
C PRO A 5 -9.23 -7.25 21.14
N ASP A 6 -8.89 -8.38 21.78
CA ASP A 6 -7.58 -8.54 22.41
C ASP A 6 -6.52 -8.75 21.32
N TRP A 7 -5.89 -7.64 20.93
CA TRP A 7 -4.82 -7.58 19.93
C TRP A 7 -3.59 -8.40 20.31
N ASN A 8 -3.42 -8.74 21.60
CA ASN A 8 -2.31 -9.56 22.10
C ASN A 8 -2.66 -11.05 22.17
N SER A 9 -3.89 -11.44 21.84
CA SER A 9 -4.27 -12.86 21.85
C SER A 9 -3.49 -13.62 20.78
N LEU A 10 -3.00 -14.81 21.14
CA LEU A 10 -2.24 -15.67 20.23
C LEU A 10 -3.03 -16.00 18.94
N GLN A 11 -4.36 -16.10 19.05
CA GLN A 11 -5.24 -16.34 17.91
C GLN A 11 -5.27 -15.16 16.95
N PHE A 12 -5.34 -13.93 17.48
CA PHE A 12 -5.29 -12.73 16.67
C PHE A 12 -3.93 -12.55 15.99
N VAL A 13 -2.84 -12.79 16.71
CA VAL A 13 -1.49 -12.75 16.15
C VAL A 13 -1.33 -13.77 15.03
N LYS A 14 -1.74 -15.03 15.22
CA LYS A 14 -1.71 -16.07 14.17
C LYS A 14 -2.54 -15.70 12.95
N PHE A 15 -3.71 -15.09 13.16
CA PHE A 15 -4.56 -14.59 12.09
C PHE A 15 -3.86 -13.48 11.28
N ILE A 16 -3.23 -12.51 11.95
CA ILE A 16 -2.51 -11.41 11.29
C ILE A 16 -1.30 -11.91 10.50
N PHE A 17 -0.56 -12.89 11.02
CA PHE A 17 0.62 -13.46 10.34
C PHE A 17 0.28 -14.21 9.05
N GLY A 18 -0.97 -14.63 8.87
CA GLY A 18 -1.44 -15.23 7.62
C GLY A 18 -1.68 -14.22 6.49
N PHE A 19 -1.66 -12.91 6.78
CA PHE A 19 -1.90 -11.90 5.76
C PHE A 19 -0.66 -11.63 4.89
N ASP A 20 -0.92 -11.31 3.63
CA ASP A 20 0.07 -10.68 2.79
C ASP A 20 0.43 -9.30 3.36
N ARG A 21 1.63 -9.21 3.93
CA ARG A 21 2.16 -7.99 4.55
C ARG A 21 2.27 -6.85 3.53
N SER A 22 2.55 -7.17 2.28
CA SER A 22 2.64 -6.19 1.20
C SER A 22 1.27 -5.62 0.86
N GLY A 23 0.26 -6.50 0.70
CA GLY A 23 -1.13 -6.09 0.53
C GLY A 23 -1.67 -5.27 1.71
N PHE A 24 -1.33 -5.66 2.95
CA PHE A 24 -1.70 -4.88 4.13
C PHE A 24 -1.06 -3.49 4.15
N ALA A 25 0.24 -3.37 3.85
CA ALA A 25 0.91 -2.08 3.73
C ALA A 25 0.30 -1.22 2.61
N PHE A 26 -0.08 -1.84 1.49
CA PHE A 26 -0.73 -1.17 0.38
C PHE A 26 -2.10 -0.57 0.74
N GLU A 27 -2.85 -1.19 1.66
CA GLU A 27 -4.10 -0.62 2.16
C GLU A 27 -3.90 0.74 2.86
N PHE A 28 -2.79 0.93 3.57
CA PHE A 28 -2.46 2.25 4.16
C PHE A 28 -2.05 3.23 3.07
N LEU A 29 -1.17 2.79 2.15
CA LEU A 29 -0.66 3.63 1.08
C LEU A 29 -1.79 4.16 0.17
N ARG A 30 -2.71 3.30 -0.27
CA ARG A 30 -3.81 3.71 -1.17
C ARG A 30 -4.82 4.68 -0.55
N ARG A 31 -4.79 4.85 0.78
CA ARG A 31 -5.61 5.84 1.52
C ARG A 31 -4.88 7.14 1.79
N ASN A 32 -3.57 7.21 1.52
CA ASN A 32 -2.82 8.45 1.59
C ASN A 32 -3.26 9.41 0.47
N ILE A 33 -3.66 10.62 0.85
CA ILE A 33 -4.18 11.64 -0.10
C ILE A 33 -3.12 12.07 -1.11
N GLU A 34 -1.86 12.18 -0.69
CA GLU A 34 -0.75 12.53 -1.58
C GLU A 34 -0.48 11.40 -2.58
N TYR A 35 -0.54 10.14 -2.13
CA TYR A 35 -0.41 8.99 -3.02
C TYR A 35 -1.53 8.97 -4.07
N GLN A 36 -2.77 9.22 -3.67
CA GLN A 36 -3.91 9.24 -4.59
C GLN A 36 -3.76 10.33 -5.66
N LYS A 37 -3.28 11.51 -5.26
CA LYS A 37 -3.01 12.61 -6.18
C LYS A 37 -1.90 12.24 -7.17
N ASP A 38 -0.75 11.80 -6.66
CA ASP A 38 0.40 11.43 -7.48
C ASP A 38 0.05 10.28 -8.43
N TYR A 39 -0.67 9.27 -7.96
CA TYR A 39 -1.10 8.13 -8.78
C TYR A 39 -2.06 8.57 -9.89
N SER A 40 -2.99 9.48 -9.59
CA SER A 40 -3.92 10.03 -10.59
C SER A 40 -3.18 10.83 -11.67
N GLU A 41 -2.16 11.61 -11.29
CA GLU A 41 -1.30 12.34 -12.21
C GLU A 41 -0.44 11.38 -13.05
N PHE A 42 0.15 10.37 -12.41
CA PHE A 42 0.95 9.33 -13.04
C PHE A 42 0.15 8.56 -14.10
N VAL A 43 -1.06 8.09 -13.78
CA VAL A 43 -1.93 7.36 -14.73
C VAL A 43 -2.43 8.26 -15.86
N ARG A 44 -2.63 9.56 -15.63
CA ARG A 44 -3.05 10.51 -16.68
C ARG A 44 -1.96 10.77 -17.71
N CYS A 45 -0.69 10.61 -17.35
CA CYS A 45 0.42 10.69 -18.30
C CYS A 45 0.46 9.41 -19.16
N GLN A 46 -0.22 9.42 -20.31
CA GLN A 46 -0.21 8.31 -21.29
C GLN A 46 1.19 7.94 -21.83
N ASN A 47 2.21 8.77 -21.61
CA ASN A 47 3.60 8.55 -21.98
C ASN A 47 4.51 8.61 -20.74
N SER A 48 4.17 7.92 -19.65
CA SER A 48 5.11 7.79 -18.52
C SER A 48 6.40 7.16 -19.04
N SER A 49 7.49 7.93 -19.01
CA SER A 49 8.81 7.37 -19.31
C SER A 49 9.20 6.39 -18.19
N VAL A 50 10.07 5.43 -18.48
CA VAL A 50 10.65 4.54 -17.46
C VAL A 50 11.20 5.32 -16.26
N ALA A 51 11.77 6.51 -16.49
CA ALA A 51 12.24 7.39 -15.42
C ALA A 51 11.10 7.89 -14.51
N SER A 52 9.92 8.18 -15.07
CA SER A 52 8.73 8.54 -14.30
C SER A 52 8.23 7.38 -13.44
N GLU A 53 8.25 6.15 -13.97
CA GLU A 53 7.83 4.96 -13.23
C GLU A 53 8.78 4.64 -12.08
N VAL A 54 10.09 4.73 -12.32
CA VAL A 54 11.13 4.54 -11.29
C VAL A 54 11.03 5.62 -10.21
N SER A 55 10.82 6.89 -10.60
CA SER A 55 10.64 7.99 -9.64
C SER A 55 9.40 7.79 -8.76
N PHE A 56 8.26 7.43 -9.35
CA PHE A 56 7.03 7.12 -8.63
C PHE A 56 7.20 5.93 -7.68
N SER A 57 7.83 4.86 -8.16
CA SER A 57 8.11 3.64 -7.38
C SER A 57 9.02 3.93 -6.18
N ASN A 58 10.10 4.68 -6.39
CA ASN A 58 11.04 5.04 -5.33
C ASN A 58 10.40 5.96 -4.27
N LYS A 59 9.55 6.91 -4.67
CA LYS A 59 8.85 7.81 -3.74
C LYS A 59 7.95 7.04 -2.78
N TRP A 60 7.22 6.05 -3.29
CA TRP A 60 6.19 5.33 -2.52
C TRP A 60 6.61 3.94 -2.03
N GLY A 61 7.84 3.51 -2.33
CA GLY A 61 8.36 2.20 -1.95
C GLY A 61 7.65 1.05 -2.67
N LEU A 62 7.20 1.27 -3.90
CA LEU A 62 6.49 0.29 -4.71
C LEU A 62 7.43 -0.47 -5.63
N VAL A 63 7.05 -1.71 -5.94
CA VAL A 63 7.63 -2.48 -7.03
C VAL A 63 6.47 -2.98 -7.88
N PHE A 64 6.42 -2.53 -9.13
CA PHE A 64 5.46 -3.07 -10.09
C PHE A 64 6.06 -4.34 -10.72
N PRO A 65 5.26 -5.40 -10.92
CA PRO A 65 5.68 -6.51 -11.76
C PRO A 65 5.99 -5.96 -13.17
N GLY A 66 7.19 -6.27 -13.67
CA GLY A 66 7.58 -6.00 -15.05
C GLY A 66 7.04 -7.03 -16.02
#